data_AF-A0A7K2JVI1-F1
#
_entry.id   AF-A0A7K2JVI1-F1
#
_cell.length_a   1.000
_cell.length_b   1.000
_cell.length_c   1.000
_cell.angle_alpha   90.00
_cell.angle_beta   90.00
_cell.angle_gamma   90.00
#
_symmetry.space_group_name_H-M   'P 1'
#
loop_
_entity.id
_entity.type
_entity.pdbx_description
1 polymer ?
#
loop_
_entity_poly.entity_id
_entity_poly.type
_entity_poly.pdbx_seq_one_letter_code
_entity_poly.pdbx_strand_id
1 'polypeptide(L)' 'ELIDTSPVFAARIAECAAALDPFVDWSLIDIVRDADADAWLEQVDVVQPVLWAVMVSLAEVWRSHGVEPAAVIGHSQGE' A
#
# COMPACT_ATOMS: atom_id res chain seq x y z
N GLU A 1 -0.54 9.41 -8.07
CA GLU A 1 -1.53 9.21 -9.16
C GLU A 1 -2.77 8.48 -8.66
N LEU A 2 -2.72 7.19 -8.33
CA LEU A 2 -3.91 6.43 -7.89
C LEU A 2 -4.63 6.95 -6.64
N ILE A 3 -3.94 7.56 -5.67
CA ILE A 3 -4.59 8.21 -4.51
C ILE A 3 -5.55 9.32 -4.97
N ASP A 4 -5.23 9.99 -6.08
CA ASP A 4 -6.02 11.12 -6.59
C ASP A 4 -7.06 10.67 -7.63
N THR A 5 -6.82 9.55 -8.32
CA THR A 5 -7.64 9.11 -9.47
C THR A 5 -8.55 7.92 -9.17
N SER A 6 -8.27 7.11 -8.14
CA SER A 6 -9.05 5.93 -7.77
C SER A 6 -9.59 6.06 -6.34
N PRO A 7 -10.90 6.35 -6.16
CA PRO A 7 -11.51 6.42 -4.84
C PRO A 7 -11.38 5.11 -4.04
N VAL A 8 -11.37 3.97 -4.73
CA VAL A 8 -11.18 2.65 -4.12
C VAL A 8 -9.77 2.49 -3.57
N PHE A 9 -8.76 2.87 -4.36
CA PHE A 9 -7.37 2.86 -3.90
C PHE A 9 -7.18 3.81 -2.73
N ALA A 10 -7.71 5.04 -2.85
CA ALA A 10 -7.61 6.08 -1.82
C ALA A 10 -8.25 5.64 -0.49
N ALA A 11 -9.40 4.97 -0.53
CA ALA A 11 -10.04 4.44 0.67
C ALA A 11 -9.20 3.33 1.31
N ARG A 12 -8.77 2.34 0.53
CA ARG A 12 -8.01 1.20 1.07
C ARG A 12 -6.62 1.60 1.58
N ILE A 13 -5.93 2.53 0.92
CA ILE A 13 -4.63 3.01 1.40
C ILE A 13 -4.77 3.84 2.69
N ALA A 14 -5.88 4.57 2.86
CA ALA A 14 -6.18 5.30 4.10
C ALA A 14 -6.50 4.34 5.27
N GLU A 15 -7.21 3.24 5.00
CA GLU A 15 -7.41 2.16 5.99
C GLU A 15 -6.07 1.55 6.42
N CYS A 16 -5.16 1.31 5.48
CA CYS A 16 -3.81 0.81 5.78
C CYS A 16 -2.99 1.83 6.60
N ALA A 17 -3.08 3.12 6.26
CA ALA A 17 -2.41 4.18 7.00
C ALA A 17 -2.87 4.20 8.46
N ALA A 18 -4.18 4.15 8.71
CA ALA A 18 -4.75 4.11 10.05
C ALA A 18 -4.35 2.84 10.83
N ALA A 19 -4.19 1.70 10.14
CA ALA A 19 -3.75 0.46 10.76
C ALA A 19 -2.26 0.48 11.14
N LEU A 20 -1.42 1.16 10.35
CA LEU A 20 0.02 1.27 10.60
C LEU A 20 0.37 2.34 11.63
N ASP A 21 -0.42 3.42 11.73
CA ASP A 21 -0.16 4.60 12.57
C ASP A 21 0.33 4.29 14.00
N PRO A 22 -0.20 3.28 14.74
CA PRO A 22 0.29 2.98 16.09
C PRO A 22 1.69 2.35 16.15
N PHE A 23 2.25 1.91 15.02
CA PHE A 23 3.47 1.09 14.95
C PHE A 23 4.64 1.80 14.29
N VAL A 24 4.41 2.96 13.66
CA VAL A 24 5.40 3.68 12.86
C VAL A 24 5.46 5.15 13.28
N ASP A 25 6.60 5.80 13.03
CA ASP A 25 6.83 7.22 13.31
C ASP A 25 6.77 8.10 12.04
N TRP A 26 6.29 7.52 10.94
CA TRP A 26 6.16 8.16 9.63
C TRP A 26 4.74 8.03 9.07
N SER A 27 4.42 8.89 8.10
CA SER A 27 3.11 8.92 7.43
C SER A 27 3.12 8.10 6.16
N LEU A 28 2.32 7.03 6.10
CA LEU A 28 2.20 6.20 4.88
C LEU A 28 1.83 7.03 3.66
N ILE A 29 0.90 7.97 3.81
CA ILE A 29 0.41 8.79 2.69
C ILE A 29 1.51 9.73 2.20
N ASP A 30 2.31 10.28 3.10
CA ASP A 30 3.41 11.16 2.72
C ASP A 30 4.51 10.37 1.99
N ILE A 31 4.87 9.18 2.48
CA ILE A 31 5.86 8.31 1.81
C ILE A 31 5.41 7.90 0.40
N VAL A 32 4.16 7.46 0.24
CA VAL A 32 3.63 7.06 -1.08
C VAL A 32 3.55 8.24 -2.06
N ARG A 33 3.47 9.47 -1.55
CA ARG A 33 3.47 10.70 -2.36
C ARG A 33 4.86 11.29 -2.56
N ASP A 34 5.88 10.79 -1.88
CA ASP A 34 7.23 11.32 -1.98
C ASP A 34 7.80 11.07 -3.38
N ALA A 35 8.35 12.12 -3.97
CA ALA A 35 9.01 12.06 -5.28
C ALA A 35 10.46 11.58 -5.17
N ASP A 36 11.06 11.63 -3.98
CA ASP A 36 12.42 11.17 -3.70
C ASP A 36 12.40 9.80 -3.00
N ALA A 37 12.06 8.77 -3.79
CA ALA A 37 11.87 7.43 -3.27
C ALA A 37 13.16 6.78 -2.74
N ASP A 38 14.33 7.23 -3.19
CA ASP A 38 15.62 6.61 -2.89
C ASP A 38 15.92 6.62 -1.38
N ALA A 39 15.43 7.63 -0.64
CA ALA A 39 15.68 7.76 0.80
C ALA A 39 15.00 6.69 1.66
N TRP A 40 13.82 6.20 1.27
CA TRP A 40 13.04 5.25 2.06
C TRP A 40 13.04 3.83 1.48
N LEU A 41 13.35 3.67 0.19
CA LEU A 41 13.42 2.34 -0.46
C LEU A 41 14.50 1.43 0.13
N GLU A 42 15.57 1.99 0.68
CA GLU A 42 16.64 1.23 1.33
C GLU A 42 16.32 0.84 2.79
N GLN A 43 15.30 1.44 3.40
CA GLN A 43 14.90 1.20 4.78
C GLN A 43 13.87 0.08 4.82
N VAL A 44 14.32 -1.13 5.18
CA VAL A 44 13.49 -2.34 5.14
C VAL A 44 12.21 -2.20 5.97
N ASP A 45 12.29 -1.59 7.14
CA ASP A 45 11.17 -1.32 8.04
C ASP A 45 10.17 -0.27 7.52
N VAL A 46 10.52 0.44 6.44
CA VAL A 46 9.64 1.40 5.76
C VAL A 46 9.09 0.81 4.46
N VAL A 47 9.97 0.35 3.55
CA VAL A 47 9.58 -0.16 2.23
C VAL A 47 8.63 -1.34 2.32
N GLN A 48 8.81 -2.21 3.32
CA GLN A 48 8.02 -3.42 3.50
C GLN A 48 6.54 -3.11 3.87
N PRO A 49 6.23 -2.34 4.93
CA PRO A 49 4.86 -1.90 5.20
C PRO A 49 4.23 -1.08 4.06
N VAL A 50 5.02 -0.22 3.40
CA VAL A 50 4.54 0.59 2.26
C VAL A 50 4.12 -0.33 1.10
N LEU A 51 4.97 -1.28 0.71
CA LEU A 51 4.65 -2.23 -0.35
C LEU A 51 3.45 -3.09 -0.01
N TRP A 52 3.35 -3.57 1.24
CA TRP A 52 2.16 -4.28 1.71
C TRP A 52 0.89 -3.45 1.49
N ALA A 53 0.87 -2.20 1.97
CA ALA A 53 -0.28 -1.32 1.86
C ALA A 53 -0.66 -1.04 0.40
N VAL A 54 0.32 -0.85 -0.47
CA VAL A 54 0.11 -0.66 -1.92
C VAL A 54 -0.47 -1.93 -2.56
N MET A 55 0.10 -3.11 -2.28
CA MET A 55 -0.35 -4.38 -2.86
C MET A 55 -1.81 -4.70 -2.49
N VAL A 56 -2.18 -4.55 -1.21
CA VAL A 56 -3.57 -4.80 -0.78
C VAL A 56 -4.55 -3.75 -1.30
N SER A 57 -4.09 -2.52 -1.52
CA SER A 57 -4.90 -1.45 -2.13
C SER A 57 -5.12 -1.69 -3.62
N LEU A 58 -4.11 -2.18 -4.35
CA LEU A 58 -4.26 -2.60 -5.75
C LEU A 58 -5.18 -3.81 -5.88
N ALA A 59 -5.08 -4.79 -4.97
CA ALA A 59 -5.98 -5.93 -4.94
C ALA A 59 -7.44 -5.50 -4.79
N GLU A 60 -7.70 -4.46 -3.97
CA GLU A 60 -9.05 -3.91 -3.84
C GLU A 60 -9.55 -3.22 -5.11
N VAL A 61 -8.67 -2.52 -5.84
CA VAL A 61 -9.01 -1.96 -7.15
C VAL A 61 -9.43 -3.07 -8.11
N TRP A 62 -8.70 -4.18 -8.19
CA TRP A 62 -9.08 -5.34 -9.02
C TRP A 62 -10.46 -5.88 -8.66
N ARG A 63 -10.73 -6.10 -7.37
CA ARG A 63 -12.05 -6.55 -6.89
C ARG A 63 -13.17 -5.58 -7.22
N SER A 64 -12.92 -4.27 -7.16
CA SER A 64 -13.93 -3.26 -7.53
C SER A 64 -14.34 -3.31 -9.00
N HIS A 65 -13.50 -3.90 -9.86
CA HIS A 65 -13.80 -4.20 -11.26
C HIS A 65 -14.38 -5.61 -11.48
N GLY A 66 -14.75 -6.33 -10.41
CA GLY A 66 -15.31 -7.67 -10.46
C GLY A 66 -14.29 -8.78 -10.68
N VAL A 67 -12.99 -8.48 -10.56
CA VAL A 67 -11.93 -9.50 -10.67
C VAL A 67 -11.70 -10.13 -9.29
N GLU A 68 -12.26 -11.31 -9.10
CA GLU A 68 -12.09 -12.07 -7.86
C GLU A 68 -11.00 -13.14 -7.99
N PRO A 69 -9.96 -13.11 -7.13
CA PRO A 69 -8.91 -14.12 -7.17
C PRO A 69 -9.44 -15.47 -6.69
N ALA A 70 -9.31 -16.50 -7.53
CA ALA A 70 -9.61 -17.88 -7.13
C ALA A 70 -8.54 -18.47 -6.19
N ALA A 71 -7.33 -17.91 -6.22
CA ALA A 71 -6.20 -18.25 -5.35
C ALA A 71 -5.28 -17.02 -5.21
N VAL A 72 -4.49 -17.00 -4.14
CA VAL A 72 -3.41 -16.02 -3.91
C VAL A 72 -2.11 -16.77 -3.62
N ILE A 73 -0.99 -16.23 -4.09
CA ILE A 73 0.35 -16.73 -3.83
C ILE A 73 1.21 -15.50 -3.52
N GLY A 74 1.93 -15.55 -2.40
CA GLY A 74 2.93 -14.56 -2.06
C GLY A 74 4.34 -15.08 -2.26
N HIS A 75 5.31 -14.17 -2.22
CA HIS A 75 6.72 -14.50 -2.20
C HIS A 75 7.41 -13.72 -1.09
N SER A 76 8.03 -14.43 -0.14
CA SER A 76 8.66 -13.80 1.02
C SER A 76 7.67 -12.91 1.76
N GLN A 77 7.97 -11.62 1.92
CA GLN A 77 7.12 -10.69 2.64
C GLN A 77 5.82 -10.29 1.91
N GLY A 78 5.65 -10.73 0.65
CA GLY A 78 4.40 -10.60 -0.08
C GLY A 78 3.40 -11.74 0.16
N GLU A 79 3.73 -12.75 0.98
CA GLU A 79 2.80 -13.76 1.50
C GLU A 79 2.03 -13.22 2.72
#